data_AF-A0A7S0F1M0-F1
#
_entry.id   AF-A0A7S0F1M0-F1
#
_cell.length_a   1.000
_cell.length_b   1.000
_cell.length_c   1.000
_cell.angle_alpha   90.00
_cell.angle_beta   90.00
_cell.angle_gamma   90.00
#
_symmetry.space_group_name_H-M   'P 1'
#
loop_
_entity.id
_entity.type
_entity.pdbx_description
1 polymer ?
#
loop_
_entity_poly.entity_id
_entity_poly.type
_entity_poly.pdbx_seq_one_letter_code
_entity_poly.pdbx_strand_id
1 'polypeptide(L)'
;CLCWPGQAPSDADRRLLIICASHECGGPARLLQCQLEDELQCEVVIGSNDVDTWRGEVDSATRGVVLLQTQSVLRNAVRLLQLFEAVRQRHPLVCVNVVGGGYDFAQVKPLLLSLSNELPPGEMTTLRAELTAHGNGVGQLGSSISDAVPNAISVFFNP
;
A
#
# COMPACT_ATOMS: atom_id res chain seq x y z
N CYS A 1 -18.22 -38.86 15.06
CA CYS A 1 -18.49 -37.48 14.64
C CYS A 1 -17.99 -36.54 15.72
N LEU A 2 -16.85 -35.89 15.50
CA LEU A 2 -16.32 -34.85 16.40
C LEU A 2 -16.48 -33.52 15.67
N CYS A 3 -17.39 -32.69 16.15
CA CYS A 3 -17.59 -31.33 15.66
C CYS A 3 -16.54 -30.43 16.34
N TRP A 4 -15.62 -29.89 15.54
CA TRP A 4 -14.75 -28.80 15.96
C TRP A 4 -15.58 -27.49 15.90
N PRO A 5 -15.71 -26.71 16.98
CA PRO A 5 -16.19 -25.35 16.85
C PRO A 5 -15.03 -24.52 16.32
N GLY A 6 -14.97 -24.37 15.00
CA GLY A 6 -14.16 -23.33 14.37
C GLY A 6 -14.77 -21.99 14.75
N GLN A 7 -14.26 -21.38 15.81
CA GLN A 7 -14.58 -20.00 16.17
C GLN A 7 -14.08 -19.13 15.02
N ALA A 8 -15.00 -18.58 14.23
CA ALA A 8 -14.66 -17.60 13.21
C ALA A 8 -13.87 -16.48 13.90
N PRO A 9 -12.75 -15.99 13.32
CA PRO A 9 -12.05 -14.86 13.87
C PRO A 9 -13.06 -13.72 14.02
N SER A 10 -13.14 -13.20 15.25
CA SER A 10 -13.98 -12.07 15.63
C SER A 10 -13.90 -10.99 14.54
N ASP A 11 -15.04 -10.52 14.05
CA ASP A 11 -15.09 -9.41 13.07
C ASP A 11 -14.35 -8.15 13.55
N ALA A 12 -14.06 -8.05 14.85
CA ALA A 12 -13.35 -6.94 15.49
C ALA A 12 -11.86 -6.80 15.11
N ASP A 13 -11.23 -7.81 14.51
CA ASP A 13 -9.80 -7.75 14.11
C ASP A 13 -9.60 -7.52 12.61
N ARG A 14 -10.68 -7.18 11.90
CA ARG A 14 -10.65 -6.97 10.45
C ARG A 14 -10.33 -5.52 10.15
N ARG A 15 -9.17 -5.28 9.55
CA ARG A 15 -8.71 -3.93 9.21
C ARG A 15 -8.16 -3.87 7.79
N LEU A 16 -8.46 -2.78 7.10
CA LEU A 16 -7.97 -2.46 5.76
C LEU A 16 -7.02 -1.26 5.83
N LEU A 17 -5.93 -1.31 5.06
CA LEU A 17 -4.96 -0.22 4.98
C LEU A 17 -5.09 0.53 3.65
N ILE A 18 -5.24 1.85 3.70
CA ILE A 18 -5.14 2.74 2.53
C ILE A 18 -3.71 3.30 2.47
N ILE A 19 -2.96 2.92 1.44
CA ILE A 19 -1.66 3.48 1.10
C ILE A 19 -1.89 4.64 0.12
N CYS A 20 -1.53 5.86 0.50
CA CYS A 20 -1.73 7.03 -0.35
C CYS A 20 -0.71 8.15 -0.13
N ALA A 21 -0.58 9.04 -1.12
CA ALA A 21 0.07 10.33 -0.93
C ALA A 21 -0.95 11.34 -0.36
N SER A 22 -1.01 11.46 0.98
CA SER A 22 -2.07 12.24 1.66
C SER A 22 -2.12 13.72 1.26
N HIS A 23 -1.01 14.28 0.77
CA HIS A 23 -0.97 15.66 0.28
C HIS A 23 -1.59 15.83 -1.12
N GLU A 24 -1.71 14.77 -1.91
CA GLU A 24 -2.32 14.78 -3.26
C GLU A 24 -3.79 14.34 -3.23
N CYS A 25 -4.16 13.48 -2.28
CA CYS A 25 -5.48 12.85 -2.26
C CYS A 25 -6.11 12.73 -0.86
N GLY A 26 -5.77 13.60 0.08
CA GLY A 26 -6.30 13.52 1.46
C GLY A 26 -7.83 13.57 1.55
N GLY A 27 -8.49 14.41 0.76
CA GLY A 27 -9.96 14.45 0.66
C GLY A 27 -10.54 13.13 0.11
N PRO A 28 -10.16 12.72 -1.12
CA PRO A 28 -10.51 11.41 -1.68
C PRO A 28 -10.26 10.23 -0.74
N ALA A 29 -9.11 10.18 -0.08
CA ALA A 29 -8.73 9.12 0.85
C ALA A 29 -9.67 9.05 2.05
N ARG A 30 -10.07 10.19 2.62
CA ARG A 30 -11.03 10.25 3.72
C ARG A 30 -12.43 9.85 3.29
N LEU A 31 -12.86 10.26 2.10
CA LEU A 31 -14.15 9.86 1.57
C LEU A 31 -14.21 8.34 1.35
N LEU A 32 -13.19 7.76 0.71
CA LEU A 32 -13.07 6.32 0.54
C LEU A 32 -12.98 5.58 1.87
N GLN A 33 -12.26 6.12 2.85
CA GLN A 33 -12.21 5.56 4.20
C GLN A 33 -13.63 5.43 4.77
N CYS A 34 -14.42 6.51 4.80
CA CYS A 34 -15.77 6.47 5.34
C CYS A 34 -16.69 5.50 4.58
N GLN A 35 -16.61 5.46 3.24
CA GLN A 35 -17.41 4.55 2.43
C GLN A 35 -17.04 3.08 2.68
N LEU A 36 -15.75 2.77 2.72
CA LEU A 36 -15.28 1.41 2.96
C LEU A 36 -15.56 0.94 4.40
N GLU A 37 -15.47 1.83 5.39
CA GLU A 37 -15.86 1.52 6.77
C GLU A 37 -17.35 1.15 6.85
N ASP A 38 -18.21 1.92 6.19
CA ASP A 38 -19.65 1.67 6.17
C ASP A 38 -20.01 0.40 5.37
N GLU A 39 -19.41 0.20 4.19
CA GLU A 39 -19.74 -0.95 3.35
C GLU A 39 -19.15 -2.27 3.88
N LEU A 40 -17.91 -2.25 4.37
CA LEU A 40 -17.20 -3.46 4.80
C LEU A 40 -17.38 -3.78 6.29
N GLN A 41 -17.95 -2.85 7.05
CA GLN A 41 -18.15 -2.94 8.50
C GLN A 41 -16.85 -3.34 9.21
N CYS A 42 -15.75 -2.69 8.83
CA CYS A 42 -14.41 -2.96 9.33
C CYS A 42 -13.62 -1.67 9.50
N GLU A 43 -12.56 -1.70 10.30
CA GLU A 43 -11.70 -0.51 10.46
C GLU A 43 -10.91 -0.25 9.17
N VAL A 44 -10.88 1.00 8.72
CA VAL A 44 -10.05 1.40 7.58
C VAL A 44 -9.06 2.45 8.05
N VAL A 45 -7.77 2.15 7.92
CA VAL A 45 -6.70 3.04 8.37
C VAL A 45 -6.01 3.65 7.15
N ILE A 46 -5.82 4.97 7.16
CA ILE A 46 -4.97 5.64 6.18
C ILE A 46 -3.53 5.58 6.69
N GLY A 47 -2.64 5.01 5.90
CA GLY A 47 -1.25 4.81 6.30
C GLY A 47 -0.54 6.12 6.62
N SER A 48 0.37 6.09 7.59
CA SER A 48 1.18 7.25 7.97
C SER A 48 2.49 7.30 7.18
N ASN A 49 3.21 8.42 7.23
CA ASN A 49 4.57 8.51 6.67
C ASN A 49 5.64 8.16 7.73
N ASP A 50 5.25 7.54 8.84
CA ASP A 50 6.14 7.24 9.94
C ASP A 50 6.88 5.92 9.68
N VAL A 51 8.22 5.99 9.76
CA VAL A 51 9.10 4.83 9.53
C VAL A 51 9.06 3.84 10.70
N ASP A 52 8.62 4.27 11.88
CA ASP A 52 8.59 3.40 13.06
C ASP A 52 7.31 2.55 13.11
N THR A 53 6.24 2.97 12.43
CA THR A 53 4.91 2.32 12.51
C THR A 53 4.51 1.57 11.24
N TRP A 54 5.16 1.82 10.10
CA TRP A 54 4.71 1.33 8.79
C TRP A 54 4.48 -0.19 8.74
N ARG A 55 5.34 -0.96 9.43
CA ARG A 55 5.25 -2.42 9.45
C ARG A 55 4.01 -2.89 10.20
N GLY A 56 3.74 -2.31 11.38
CA GLY A 56 2.54 -2.63 12.16
C GLY A 56 1.26 -2.26 11.43
N GLU A 57 1.28 -1.20 10.61
CA GLU A 57 0.16 -0.83 9.74
C GLU A 57 -0.13 -1.93 8.70
N VAL A 58 0.90 -2.52 8.08
CA VAL A 58 0.74 -3.63 7.12
C VAL A 58 0.34 -4.93 7.81
N ASP A 59 0.99 -5.27 8.93
CA ASP A 59 0.73 -6.51 9.67
C ASP A 59 -0.71 -6.55 10.20
N SER A 60 -1.28 -5.38 10.53
CA SER A 60 -2.67 -5.25 10.97
C SER A 60 -3.68 -5.17 9.81
N ALA A 61 -3.26 -5.09 8.55
CA ALA A 61 -4.13 -4.98 7.38
C ALA A 61 -4.76 -6.33 6.97
N THR A 62 -5.41 -7.01 7.90
CA THR A 62 -5.93 -8.38 7.77
C THR A 62 -7.01 -8.55 6.68
N ARG A 63 -7.70 -7.47 6.27
CA ARG A 63 -8.65 -7.47 5.13
C ARG A 63 -7.97 -7.20 3.79
N GLY A 64 -6.76 -6.65 3.81
CA GLY A 64 -6.01 -6.26 2.61
C GLY A 64 -5.67 -4.77 2.57
N VAL A 65 -5.22 -4.35 1.39
CA VAL A 65 -4.60 -3.06 1.15
C VAL A 65 -5.24 -2.41 -0.08
N VAL A 66 -5.52 -1.11 0.04
CA VAL A 66 -5.94 -0.25 -1.07
C VAL A 66 -4.80 0.72 -1.36
N LEU A 67 -4.30 0.72 -2.60
CA LEU A 67 -3.31 1.68 -3.08
C LEU A 67 -4.02 2.79 -3.86
N LEU A 68 -4.02 4.01 -3.33
CA LEU A 68 -4.47 5.18 -4.08
C LEU A 68 -3.34 5.64 -5.00
N GLN A 69 -3.56 5.46 -6.30
CA GLN A 69 -2.61 5.73 -7.36
C GLN A 69 -2.67 7.22 -7.73
N THR A 70 -1.64 7.95 -7.30
CA THR A 70 -1.40 9.37 -7.60
C THR A 70 0.06 9.57 -8.04
N GLN A 71 0.40 10.76 -8.55
CA GLN A 71 1.69 11.06 -9.17
C GLN A 71 2.91 10.66 -8.31
N SER A 72 2.86 10.93 -6.99
CA SER A 72 4.02 10.72 -6.11
C SER A 72 3.90 9.53 -5.15
N VAL A 73 2.83 8.73 -5.18
CA VAL A 73 2.62 7.67 -4.18
C VAL A 73 3.76 6.64 -4.12
N LEU A 74 4.38 6.33 -5.27
CA LEU A 74 5.52 5.41 -5.37
C LEU A 74 6.89 6.11 -5.23
N ARG A 75 6.91 7.39 -4.89
CA ARG A 75 8.12 8.20 -4.68
C ARG A 75 8.40 8.49 -3.20
N ASN A 76 7.74 7.77 -2.29
CA ASN A 76 7.96 7.84 -0.86
C ASN A 76 8.40 6.47 -0.32
N ALA A 77 9.40 6.46 0.55
CA ALA A 77 10.01 5.25 1.08
C ALA A 77 9.02 4.41 1.89
N VAL A 78 8.25 5.05 2.78
CA VAL A 78 7.29 4.35 3.64
C VAL A 78 6.19 3.69 2.80
N ARG A 79 5.67 4.38 1.78
CA ARG A 79 4.67 3.79 0.86
C ARG A 79 5.21 2.60 0.09
N LEU A 80 6.45 2.67 -0.39
CA LEU A 80 7.11 1.56 -1.05
C LEU A 80 7.34 0.37 -0.12
N LEU A 81 7.75 0.62 1.14
CA LEU A 81 7.92 -0.41 2.16
C LEU A 81 6.59 -1.10 2.49
N GLN A 82 5.54 -0.32 2.70
CA GLN A 82 4.20 -0.83 2.97
C GLN A 82 3.70 -1.72 1.84
N LEU A 83 3.83 -1.23 0.60
CA LEU A 83 3.38 -1.95 -0.58
C LEU A 83 4.20 -3.23 -0.81
N PHE A 84 5.53 -3.17 -0.65
CA PHE A 84 6.40 -4.32 -0.76
C PHE A 84 6.06 -5.41 0.25
N GLU A 85 5.90 -5.03 1.51
CA GLU A 85 5.55 -5.97 2.58
C GLU A 85 4.15 -6.56 2.36
N ALA A 86 3.18 -5.75 1.93
CA ALA A 86 1.84 -6.24 1.60
C ALA A 86 1.87 -7.28 0.46
N VAL A 87 2.65 -7.03 -0.58
CA VAL A 87 2.86 -7.99 -1.69
C VAL A 87 3.54 -9.27 -1.18
N ARG A 88 4.55 -9.16 -0.31
CA ARG A 88 5.24 -10.32 0.27
C ARG A 88 4.33 -11.18 1.15
N GLN A 89 3.50 -10.53 1.96
CA GLN A 89 2.51 -11.20 2.81
C GLN A 89 1.30 -11.72 2.03
N ARG A 90 1.22 -11.41 0.72
CA ARG A 90 0.11 -11.77 -0.17
C ARG A 90 -1.23 -11.20 0.31
N HIS A 91 -1.20 -10.00 0.88
CA HIS A 91 -2.42 -9.26 1.17
C HIS A 91 -3.20 -9.01 -0.12
N PRO A 92 -4.54 -9.12 -0.11
CA PRO A 92 -5.35 -8.64 -1.21
C PRO A 92 -5.02 -7.16 -1.49
N LEU A 93 -4.60 -6.85 -2.72
CA LEU A 93 -4.21 -5.51 -3.14
C LEU A 93 -5.21 -4.99 -4.17
N VAL A 94 -5.89 -3.89 -3.86
CA VAL A 94 -6.77 -3.17 -4.78
C VAL A 94 -6.11 -1.85 -5.15
N CYS A 95 -5.88 -1.64 -6.44
CA CYS A 95 -5.37 -0.37 -6.94
C CYS A 95 -6.54 0.54 -7.30
N VAL A 96 -6.52 1.79 -6.83
CA VAL A 96 -7.55 2.80 -7.11
C VAL A 96 -6.89 4.02 -7.72
N ASN A 97 -7.12 4.25 -9.00
CA ASN A 97 -6.62 5.42 -9.71
C ASN A 97 -7.49 6.64 -9.41
N VAL A 98 -6.89 7.65 -8.78
CA VAL A 98 -7.57 8.92 -8.52
C VAL A 98 -7.58 9.72 -9.82
N VAL A 99 -8.76 9.95 -10.39
CA VAL A 99 -8.90 10.72 -11.64
C VAL A 99 -8.36 12.13 -11.44
N GLY A 100 -7.47 12.56 -12.33
CA GLY A 100 -6.76 13.84 -12.20
C GLY A 100 -5.58 13.83 -11.22
N GLY A 101 -5.34 12.71 -10.51
CA GLY A 101 -4.24 12.54 -9.55
C GLY A 101 -2.85 12.34 -10.17
N GLY A 102 -2.74 12.34 -11.50
CA GLY A 102 -1.45 12.34 -12.21
C GLY A 102 -0.69 11.02 -12.22
N TYR A 103 -1.33 9.90 -11.89
CA TYR A 103 -0.69 8.58 -11.98
C TYR A 103 -0.45 8.19 -13.45
N ASP A 104 0.80 7.85 -13.76
CA ASP A 104 1.22 7.43 -15.10
C ASP A 104 1.59 5.95 -15.12
N PHE A 105 0.65 5.13 -15.58
CA PHE A 105 0.81 3.67 -15.70
C PHE A 105 2.03 3.27 -16.56
N ALA A 106 2.37 4.06 -17.57
CA ALA A 106 3.49 3.75 -18.47
C ALA A 106 4.85 3.99 -17.80
N GLN A 107 4.91 4.95 -16.86
CA GLN A 107 6.15 5.34 -16.17
C GLN A 107 6.41 4.53 -14.89
N VAL A 108 5.39 3.85 -14.34
CA VAL A 108 5.52 3.11 -13.07
C VAL A 108 6.54 1.98 -13.12
N LYS A 109 6.52 1.15 -14.16
CA LYS A 109 7.48 0.04 -14.27
C LYS A 109 8.92 0.53 -14.46
N PRO A 110 9.21 1.47 -15.37
CA PRO A 110 10.53 2.11 -15.46
C PRO A 110 10.99 2.74 -14.13
N LEU A 111 10.08 3.44 -13.43
CA LEU A 111 10.33 4.04 -12.12
C LEU A 111 10.76 2.99 -11.09
N LEU A 112 9.98 1.93 -10.93
CA LEU A 112 10.24 0.87 -9.95
C LEU A 112 11.54 0.09 -10.24
N LEU A 113 11.92 -0.04 -11.50
CA LEU A 113 13.19 -0.64 -11.90
C LEU A 113 14.39 0.31 -11.72
N SER A 114 14.14 1.62 -11.60
CA SER A 114 15.16 2.68 -11.53
C SER A 114 15.08 3.52 -10.25
N LEU A 115 14.52 2.97 -9.17
CA LEU A 115 14.26 3.69 -7.92
C LEU A 115 15.46 4.48 -7.39
N SER A 116 16.68 3.95 -7.53
CA SER A 116 17.93 4.62 -7.12
C SER A 116 18.14 6.01 -7.74
N ASN A 117 17.56 6.27 -8.92
CA ASN A 117 17.68 7.52 -9.65
C ASN A 117 16.43 8.41 -9.54
N GLU A 118 15.29 7.80 -9.19
CA GLU A 118 13.97 8.45 -9.21
C GLU A 118 13.51 8.94 -7.84
N LEU A 119 14.03 8.36 -6.77
CA LEU A 119 13.71 8.76 -5.40
C LEU A 119 14.61 9.91 -4.93
N PRO A 120 14.06 10.87 -4.17
CA PRO A 120 14.87 11.86 -3.47
C PRO A 120 15.96 11.18 -2.60
N PRO A 121 17.16 11.77 -2.42
CA PRO A 121 18.25 11.14 -1.68
C PRO A 121 17.88 10.73 -0.25
N GLY A 122 17.06 11.55 0.44
CA GLY A 122 16.55 11.23 1.78
C GLY A 122 15.67 9.99 1.79
N GLU A 123 14.70 9.91 0.89
CA GLU A 123 13.79 8.76 0.74
C GLU A 123 14.56 7.48 0.38
N MET A 124 15.53 7.58 -0.53
CA MET A 124 16.38 6.43 -0.90
C MET A 124 17.22 5.93 0.28
N THR A 125 17.69 6.83 1.14
CA THR A 125 18.48 6.48 2.33
C THR A 125 17.62 5.72 3.33
N THR A 126 16.43 6.23 3.63
CA THR A 126 15.43 5.56 4.49
C THR A 126 15.05 4.20 3.93
N LEU A 127 14.70 4.12 2.63
CA LEU A 127 14.31 2.88 1.97
C LEU A 127 15.41 1.81 2.07
N ARG A 128 16.66 2.18 1.82
CA ARG A 128 17.80 1.24 1.90
C ARG A 128 18.06 0.78 3.33
N ALA A 129 17.99 1.68 4.31
CA ALA A 129 18.20 1.36 5.71
C ALA A 129 17.18 0.31 6.18
N GLU A 130 15.90 0.57 5.94
CA GLU A 130 14.80 -0.32 6.31
C GLU A 130 14.87 -1.67 5.60
N LEU A 131 15.08 -1.69 4.29
CA LEU A 131 15.20 -2.95 3.54
C LEU A 131 16.36 -3.80 4.06
N THR A 132 17.52 -3.18 4.33
CA THR A 132 18.70 -3.88 4.84
C THR A 132 18.46 -4.45 6.23
N ALA A 133 17.82 -3.69 7.13
CA ALA A 133 17.44 -4.14 8.46
C ALA A 133 16.54 -5.38 8.43
N HIS A 134 15.78 -5.56 7.36
CA HIS A 134 14.88 -6.69 7.14
C HIS A 134 15.41 -7.74 6.15
N GLY A 135 16.69 -7.67 5.76
CA GLY A 135 17.33 -8.65 4.87
C GLY A 135 16.87 -8.62 3.42
N ASN A 136 16.32 -7.48 2.95
CA ASN A 136 15.84 -7.29 1.58
C ASN A 136 16.72 -6.27 0.83
N GLY A 137 16.64 -6.29 -0.50
CA GLY A 137 17.33 -5.31 -1.36
C GLY A 137 16.36 -4.45 -2.17
N VAL A 138 16.80 -3.25 -2.57
CA VAL A 138 16.00 -2.33 -3.41
C VAL A 138 15.59 -2.97 -4.75
N GLY A 139 16.47 -3.79 -5.34
CA GLY A 139 16.15 -4.52 -6.58
C GLY A 139 15.02 -5.53 -6.41
N GLN A 140 14.99 -6.25 -5.28
CA GLN A 140 13.92 -7.18 -4.95
C GLN A 140 12.60 -6.45 -4.72
N LEU A 141 12.64 -5.31 -4.02
CA LEU A 141 11.46 -4.46 -3.86
C LEU A 141 10.92 -3.99 -5.21
N GLY A 142 11.80 -3.44 -6.05
CA GLY A 142 11.44 -2.95 -7.38
C GLY A 142 10.81 -4.03 -8.26
N SER A 143 11.41 -5.23 -8.30
CA SER A 143 10.86 -6.35 -9.07
C SER A 143 9.52 -6.83 -8.54
N SER A 144 9.39 -7.02 -7.22
CA SER A 144 8.15 -7.53 -6.62
C SER A 144 6.97 -6.56 -6.83
N ILE A 145 7.18 -5.27 -6.66
CA ILE A 145 6.12 -4.27 -6.88
C ILE A 145 5.82 -4.15 -8.39
N SER A 146 6.84 -4.19 -9.25
CA SER A 146 6.66 -4.12 -10.71
C SER A 146 5.88 -5.30 -11.28
N ASP A 147 5.91 -6.43 -10.61
CA ASP A 147 5.12 -7.61 -10.99
C ASP A 147 3.71 -7.58 -10.35
N ALA A 148 3.54 -6.98 -9.18
CA ALA A 148 2.24 -6.95 -8.51
C ALA A 148 1.32 -5.82 -8.98
N VAL A 149 1.82 -4.58 -9.01
CA VAL A 149 0.98 -3.38 -9.20
C VAL A 149 0.44 -3.26 -10.63
N PRO A 150 1.24 -3.43 -11.70
CA PRO A 150 0.72 -3.34 -13.07
C PRO A 150 -0.25 -4.48 -13.42
N ASN A 151 -0.16 -5.61 -12.72
CA ASN A 151 -1.05 -6.76 -12.91
C ASN A 151 -2.31 -6.69 -12.01
N ALA A 152 -2.34 -5.77 -11.04
CA ALA A 152 -3.53 -5.51 -10.25
C ALA A 152 -4.53 -4.69 -11.08
N ILE A 153 -5.79 -5.09 -11.05
CA ILE A 153 -6.87 -4.33 -11.69
C ILE A 153 -6.97 -2.97 -10.98
N SER A 154 -6.80 -1.88 -11.74
CA SER A 154 -6.99 -0.53 -11.23
C SER A 154 -8.42 -0.06 -11.48
N VAL A 155 -9.11 0.35 -10.41
CA VAL A 155 -10.44 0.94 -10.48
C VAL A 155 -10.30 2.46 -10.49
N PHE A 156 -11.05 3.15 -11.36
CA PHE A 156 -11.02 4.60 -11.42
C PHE A 156 -11.95 5.20 -10.37
N PHE A 157 -11.43 6.13 -9.58
CA PHE A 157 -12.18 6.89 -8.60
C PHE A 157 -12.27 8.36 -9.03
N ASN A 158 -13.50 8.82 -9.26
CA ASN A 158 -13.81 10.22 -9.56
C ASN A 158 -14.59 10.80 -8.36
N PRO A 159 -13.95 11.62 -7.51
CA PRO A 159 -14.55 12.16 -6.30
C PRO A 159 -15.75 13.09 -6.55
#